data_AF-A0A962JKI0-F1
#
_entry.id   AF-A0A962JKI0-F1
#
_cell.length_a   1.000
_cell.length_b   1.000
_cell.length_c   1.000
_cell.angle_alpha   90.00
_cell.angle_beta   90.00
_cell.angle_gamma   90.00
#
_symmetry.space_group_name_H-M   'P 1'
#
loop_
_entity.id
_entity.type
_entity.pdbx_description
1 polymer ?
#
loop_
_entity_poly.entity_id
_entity_poly.type
_entity_poly.pdbx_seq_one_letter_code
_entity_poly.pdbx_strand_id
1 'polypeptide(L)'
;KFINAELRLEVTPSITPDGRVNMELFINKDSAGEPLANGSLTINTNRVSTNVLVDDGQTVVLGGIFSNESLKGVTKTPLLGDIPFLGRLFKQDVTRNDKQELLIFVTPRLLNDTVASK
;
A
#
# COMPACT_ATOMS: atom_id res chain seq x y z
N LYS A 1 22.22 -9.21 -1.81
CA LYS A 1 22.06 -7.79 -2.22
C LYS A 1 20.95 -7.22 -1.37
N PHE A 2 21.19 -6.15 -0.60
CA PHE A 2 20.11 -5.46 0.11
C PHE A 2 19.16 -4.85 -0.91
N ILE A 3 17.87 -4.94 -0.61
CA ILE A 3 16.82 -4.41 -1.44
C ILE A 3 16.09 -3.37 -0.61
N ASN A 4 16.13 -2.10 -1.04
CA ASN A 4 15.49 -1.01 -0.31
C ASN A 4 13.98 -1.07 -0.57
N ALA A 5 13.19 -1.19 0.49
CA ALA A 5 11.76 -0.94 0.47
C ALA A 5 11.52 0.43 1.10
N GLU A 6 11.05 1.39 0.31
CA GLU A 6 10.78 2.75 0.77
C GLU A 6 9.30 3.13 0.60
N LEU A 7 8.85 4.01 1.50
CA LEU A 7 7.61 4.77 1.35
C LEU A 7 8.00 6.18 0.92
N ARG A 8 7.57 6.60 -0.27
CA ARG A 8 7.92 7.89 -0.86
C ARG A 8 6.67 8.61 -1.35
N LEU A 9 6.64 9.93 -1.13
CA LEU A 9 5.64 10.85 -1.66
C LEU A 9 6.37 12.01 -2.33
N GLU A 10 6.17 12.18 -3.63
CA GLU A 10 6.63 13.34 -4.40
C GLU A 10 5.42 14.19 -4.79
N VAL A 11 5.57 15.51 -4.66
CA VAL A 11 4.46 16.46 -4.81
C VAL A 11 4.92 17.65 -5.64
N THR A 12 4.15 17.97 -6.68
CA THR A 12 4.32 19.19 -7.48
C THR A 12 3.08 20.06 -7.32
N PRO A 13 3.12 21.11 -6.48
CA PRO A 13 1.99 22.02 -6.31
C PRO A 13 1.99 23.13 -7.38
N SER A 14 0.80 23.57 -7.77
CA SER A 14 0.56 24.71 -8.65
C SER A 14 -0.68 25.47 -8.21
N ILE A 15 -0.65 26.80 -8.32
CA ILE A 15 -1.77 27.66 -7.92
C ILE A 15 -2.57 28.01 -9.19
N THR A 16 -3.86 27.75 -9.17
CA THR A 16 -4.77 28.11 -10.26
C THR A 16 -5.21 29.57 -10.16
N PRO A 17 -5.66 30.21 -11.26
CA PRO A 17 -6.08 31.62 -11.24
C PRO A 17 -7.23 31.94 -10.29
N ASP A 18 -8.05 30.95 -9.97
CA ASP A 18 -9.16 31.03 -9.01
C ASP A 18 -8.75 30.76 -7.56
N GLY A 19 -7.43 30.66 -7.28
CA GLY A 19 -6.88 30.56 -5.92
C GLY A 19 -6.89 29.16 -5.31
N ARG A 20 -7.18 28.12 -6.11
CA ARG A 20 -7.11 26.73 -5.68
C ARG A 20 -5.71 26.16 -5.90
N VAL A 21 -5.41 25.08 -5.18
CA VAL A 21 -4.14 24.37 -5.23
C VAL A 21 -4.32 23.08 -5.99
N ASN A 22 -3.68 23.00 -7.15
CA ASN A 22 -3.57 21.78 -7.93
C ASN A 22 -2.26 21.07 -7.56
N MET A 23 -2.34 19.85 -7.03
CA MET A 23 -1.18 19.04 -6.63
C MET A 23 -1.12 17.78 -7.48
N GLU A 24 0.00 17.61 -8.17
CA GLU A 24 0.37 16.34 -8.78
C GLU A 24 1.14 15.51 -7.75
N LEU A 25 0.67 14.30 -7.49
CA LEU A 25 1.15 13.44 -6.42
C LEU A 25 1.63 12.11 -6.99
N PHE A 26 2.87 11.76 -6.68
CA PHE A 26 3.45 10.44 -6.96
C PHE A 26 3.76 9.73 -5.66
N ILE A 27 3.06 8.62 -5.42
CA ILE A 27 3.22 7.81 -4.22
C ILE A 27 3.85 6.48 -4.62
N ASN A 28 4.91 6.09 -3.89
CA ASN A 28 5.52 4.76 -3.98
C ASN A 28 5.51 4.10 -2.60
N LYS A 29 5.00 2.87 -2.51
CA LYS A 29 5.07 2.02 -1.32
C LYS A 29 5.66 0.68 -1.73
N ASP A 30 6.90 0.46 -1.33
CA ASP A 30 7.56 -0.83 -1.45
C ASP A 30 7.39 -1.66 -0.18
N SER A 31 7.22 -2.97 -0.34
CA SER A 31 7.13 -3.93 0.76
C SER A 31 7.87 -5.22 0.41
N ALA A 32 8.33 -5.95 1.41
CA ALA A 32 8.96 -7.24 1.19
C ALA A 32 7.95 -8.21 0.57
N GLY A 33 8.31 -8.80 -0.57
CA GLY A 33 7.56 -9.88 -1.19
C GLY A 33 8.06 -11.26 -0.75
N GLU A 34 7.37 -12.30 -1.20
CA GLU A 34 7.69 -13.67 -0.81
C GLU A 34 9.08 -14.11 -1.32
N PRO A 35 9.85 -14.86 -0.50
CA PRO A 35 11.13 -15.40 -0.91
C PRO A 35 10.96 -16.45 -2.01
N LEU A 36 11.74 -16.31 -3.08
CA LEU A 36 11.83 -17.29 -4.15
C LEU A 36 12.56 -18.56 -3.67
N ALA A 37 12.30 -19.70 -4.31
CA ALA A 37 12.91 -20.99 -3.98
C ALA A 37 14.45 -21.01 -4.05
N ASN A 38 15.06 -20.04 -4.74
CA ASN A 38 16.50 -19.83 -4.83
C ASN A 38 17.07 -18.96 -3.68
N GLY A 39 16.25 -18.56 -2.70
CA GLY A 39 16.63 -17.69 -1.59
C GLY A 39 16.65 -16.19 -1.92
N SER A 40 16.22 -15.79 -3.12
CA SER A 40 16.12 -14.37 -3.48
C SER A 40 14.84 -13.75 -2.90
N LEU A 41 14.98 -12.57 -2.31
CA LEU A 41 13.83 -11.77 -1.85
C LEU A 41 13.19 -11.04 -3.04
N THR A 42 11.87 -10.92 -3.04
CA THR A 42 11.12 -10.10 -4.00
C THR A 42 10.64 -8.81 -3.33
N ILE A 43 10.25 -7.80 -4.11
CA ILE A 43 9.61 -6.57 -3.61
C ILE A 43 8.23 -6.50 -4.23
N ASN A 44 7.23 -6.24 -3.40
CA ASN A 44 5.93 -5.78 -3.85
C ASN A 44 5.96 -4.25 -3.91
N THR A 45 5.90 -3.70 -5.12
CA THR A 45 5.90 -2.25 -5.35
C THR A 45 4.51 -1.77 -5.74
N ASN A 46 3.96 -0.85 -4.96
CA ASN A 46 2.67 -0.20 -5.22
C ASN A 46 2.88 1.27 -5.55
N ARG A 47 2.42 1.72 -6.73
CA ARG A 47 2.54 3.11 -7.18
C ARG A 47 1.19 3.73 -7.48
N VAL A 48 1.02 4.99 -7.10
CA VAL A 48 -0.16 5.79 -7.43
C VAL A 48 0.30 7.14 -7.95
N SER A 49 -0.25 7.56 -9.09
CA SER A 49 -0.10 8.90 -9.64
C SER A 49 -1.48 9.53 -9.74
N THR A 50 -1.67 10.69 -9.12
CA THR A 50 -2.96 11.36 -9.07
C THR A 50 -2.80 12.87 -9.07
N ASN A 51 -3.79 13.56 -9.62
CA ASN A 51 -3.89 15.02 -9.61
C ASN A 51 -5.10 15.41 -8.76
N VAL A 52 -4.88 16.27 -7.78
CA VAL A 52 -5.93 16.76 -6.90
C VAL A 52 -6.02 18.27 -6.94
N LEU A 53 -7.25 18.77 -7.07
CA LEU A 53 -7.56 20.19 -6.93
C LEU A 53 -8.27 20.40 -5.58
N VAL A 54 -7.69 21.25 -4.74
CA VAL A 54 -8.14 21.50 -3.37
C VAL A 54 -8.02 22.97 -3.02
N ASP A 55 -8.86 23.44 -2.10
CA ASP A 55 -8.74 24.80 -1.57
C ASP A 55 -7.60 24.89 -0.57
N ASP A 56 -7.06 26.10 -0.38
CA ASP A 56 -6.05 26.38 0.65
C ASP A 56 -6.55 25.98 2.05
N GLY A 57 -5.74 25.21 2.77
CA GLY A 57 -6.04 24.74 4.12
C GLY A 57 -7.10 23.63 4.20
N GLN A 58 -7.70 23.18 3.09
CA GLN A 58 -8.63 22.05 3.10
C GLN A 58 -7.90 20.72 2.91
N THR A 59 -8.33 19.70 3.64
CA THR A 59 -7.76 18.35 3.53
C THR A 59 -8.52 17.53 2.49
N VAL A 60 -7.82 16.99 1.50
CA VAL A 60 -8.34 15.92 0.64
C VAL A 60 -7.90 14.56 1.14
N VAL A 61 -8.84 13.62 1.09
CA VAL A 61 -8.57 12.21 1.34
C VAL A 61 -8.40 11.53 0.00
N LEU A 62 -7.19 11.04 -0.25
CA LEU A 62 -6.89 10.17 -1.38
C LEU A 62 -7.17 8.74 -0.95
N GLY A 63 -8.31 8.22 -1.40
CA GLY A 63 -8.71 6.83 -1.19
C GLY A 63 -7.64 5.84 -1.67
N GLY A 64 -7.47 4.77 -0.90
CA GLY A 64 -6.22 4.02 -0.79
C GLY A 64 -5.90 2.94 -1.82
N ILE A 65 -4.75 2.30 -1.59
CA ILE A 65 -4.35 1.03 -2.20
C ILE A 65 -4.85 -0.08 -1.27
N PHE A 66 -5.77 -0.91 -1.76
CA PHE A 66 -6.27 -2.08 -1.03
C PHE A 66 -5.43 -3.30 -1.39
N SER A 67 -4.70 -3.86 -0.42
CA SER A 67 -4.04 -5.16 -0.59
C SER A 67 -4.74 -6.19 0.29
N ASN A 68 -5.22 -7.26 -0.34
CA ASN A 68 -5.78 -8.43 0.33
C ASN A 68 -5.04 -9.66 -0.16
N GLU A 69 -4.23 -10.25 0.71
CA GLU A 69 -3.52 -11.49 0.44
C GLU A 69 -4.16 -12.63 1.22
N SER A 70 -4.63 -13.66 0.50
CA SER A 70 -5.22 -14.87 1.08
C SER A 70 -4.39 -16.08 0.68
N LEU A 71 -3.56 -16.56 1.59
CA LEU A 71 -2.80 -17.79 1.43
C LEU A 71 -3.57 -18.96 2.03
N LYS A 72 -3.87 -19.97 1.20
CA LYS A 72 -4.45 -21.25 1.61
C LYS A 72 -3.48 -22.37 1.28
N GLY A 73 -2.93 -23.00 2.32
CA GLY A 73 -2.08 -24.17 2.22
C GLY A 73 -2.78 -25.38 2.82
N VAL A 74 -2.69 -26.54 2.17
CA VAL A 74 -3.17 -27.80 2.72
C VAL A 74 -2.03 -28.81 2.65
N THR A 75 -1.53 -29.23 3.80
CA THR A 75 -0.55 -30.32 3.91
C THR A 75 -1.30 -31.56 4.37
N LYS A 76 -1.27 -32.65 3.60
CA LYS A 76 -1.95 -33.90 3.94
C LYS A 76 -1.06 -35.11 3.77
N THR A 77 -1.25 -36.14 4.59
CA THR A 77 -0.65 -37.45 4.37
C THR A 77 -1.31 -38.10 3.14
N PRO A 78 -0.54 -38.58 2.14
CA PRO A 78 -1.10 -39.30 1.01
C PRO A 78 -1.98 -40.47 1.46
N LEU A 79 -3.07 -40.76 0.73
CA LEU A 79 -4.08 -41.78 1.04
C LEU A 79 -4.98 -41.46 2.27
N LEU A 80 -4.39 -41.22 3.44
CA LEU A 80 -5.13 -41.04 4.71
C LEU A 80 -5.85 -39.69 4.80
N GLY A 81 -5.30 -38.64 4.18
CA GLY A 81 -5.89 -37.30 4.20
C GLY A 81 -7.19 -37.16 3.39
N ASP A 82 -7.49 -38.13 2.51
CA ASP A 82 -8.66 -38.12 1.63
C ASP A 82 -9.82 -38.98 2.15
N ILE A 83 -9.66 -39.64 3.31
CA ILE A 83 -10.70 -40.47 3.92
C ILE A 83 -11.85 -39.55 4.39
N PRO A 84 -13.10 -39.76 3.97
CA PRO A 84 -14.23 -39.00 4.46
C PRO A 84 -14.39 -39.19 5.98
N PHE A 85 -14.80 -38.14 6.69
CA PHE A 85 -14.92 -38.05 8.15
C PHE A 85 -13.58 -38.09 8.93
N LEU A 86 -12.62 -38.95 8.57
CA LEU A 86 -11.38 -39.16 9.32
C LEU A 86 -10.15 -38.42 8.76
N GLY A 87 -10.17 -38.02 7.49
CA GLY A 87 -9.03 -37.37 6.82
C GLY A 87 -8.61 -36.03 7.42
N ARG A 88 -9.49 -35.41 8.23
CA ARG A 88 -9.15 -34.19 9.00
C ARG A 88 -8.04 -34.39 10.03
N LEU A 89 -7.87 -35.60 10.56
CA LEU A 89 -6.79 -35.90 11.52
C LEU A 89 -5.42 -36.06 10.84
N PHE A 90 -5.42 -36.25 9.51
CA PHE A 90 -4.23 -36.49 8.69
C PHE A 90 -3.96 -35.34 7.69
N LYS A 91 -4.58 -34.18 7.92
CA LYS A 91 -4.32 -32.96 7.16
C LYS A 91 -4.21 -31.75 8.07
N GLN A 92 -3.33 -30.83 7.68
CA GLN A 92 -3.15 -29.52 8.29
C GLN A 92 -3.57 -28.48 7.26
N ASP A 93 -4.63 -27.75 7.58
CA ASP A 93 -5.09 -26.61 6.80
C ASP A 93 -4.44 -25.34 7.39
N VAL A 94 -3.73 -24.57 6.56
CA VAL A 94 -3.14 -23.28 6.93
C VAL A 94 -3.86 -22.19 6.14
N THR A 95 -4.50 -21.27 6.84
CA THR A 95 -5.12 -20.08 6.24
C THR A 95 -4.45 -18.84 6.82
N ARG A 96 -3.88 -17.99 5.96
CA ARG A 96 -3.32 -16.70 6.34
C ARG A 96 -3.99 -15.62 5.51
N ASN A 97 -4.61 -14.66 6.19
CA ASN A 97 -5.22 -13.48 5.59
C ASN A 97 -4.44 -12.25 6.05
N ASP A 98 -3.85 -11.52 5.11
CA ASP A 98 -3.18 -10.24 5.37
C ASP A 98 -3.95 -9.13 4.66
N LYS A 99 -4.39 -8.13 5.43
CA LYS A 99 -5.17 -7.00 4.95
C LYS A 99 -4.44 -5.72 5.28
N GLN A 100 -4.08 -4.95 4.26
CA GLN A 100 -3.43 -3.67 4.41
C GLN A 100 -4.25 -2.55 3.75
N GLU A 101 -4.50 -1.50 4.51
CA GLU A 101 -5.22 -0.30 4.06
C GLU A 101 -4.28 0.91 4.20
N LEU A 102 -3.98 1.59 3.09
CA LEU A 102 -3.21 2.83 3.09
C LEU A 102 -4.12 4.02 2.78
N LEU A 103 -4.33 4.90 3.76
CA LEU A 103 -5.04 6.17 3.57
C LEU A 103 -4.06 7.33 3.55
N ILE A 104 -4.23 8.24 2.59
CA ILE A 104 -3.35 9.39 2.41
C ILE A 104 -4.19 10.66 2.53
N PHE A 105 -3.76 11.54 3.43
CA PHE A 105 -4.38 12.84 3.69
C PHE A 105 -3.40 13.92 3.27
N VAL A 106 -3.86 14.86 2.44
CA VAL A 106 -3.03 15.98 1.98
C VAL A 106 -3.78 17.28 2.22
N THR A 107 -3.10 18.24 2.84
CA THR A 107 -3.62 19.58 3.14
C THR A 107 -2.63 20.60 2.60
N PRO A 108 -2.94 21.31 1.50
CA PRO A 108 -2.09 22.39 1.02
C PRO A 108 -2.16 23.58 1.97
N ARG A 109 -1.09 24.35 2.06
CA ARG A 109 -1.06 25.62 2.78
C ARG A 109 -0.31 26.67 1.97
N LEU A 110 -0.99 27.72 1.56
CA LEU A 110 -0.39 28.89 0.94
C LEU A 110 0.31 29.73 2.00
N LEU A 111 1.58 30.03 1.75
CA LEU A 111 2.37 30.91 2.60
C LEU A 111 2.39 32.30 1.98
N ASN A 112 1.76 33.26 2.65
CA ASN A 112 1.93 34.67 2.33
C ASN A 112 3.16 35.20 3.07
N ASP A 113 4.05 35.87 2.34
CA ASP A 113 5.38 36.32 2.79
C ASP A 113 5.38 37.15 4.09
N THR A 114 4.22 37.72 4.45
CA THR A 114 4.03 38.55 5.64
C THR A 114 4.01 37.78 6.97
N VAL A 115 3.80 36.46 6.96
CA VAL A 115 3.67 35.66 8.20
C VAL A 115 4.95 34.85 8.52
N ALA A 116 5.86 34.69 7.56
CA ALA A 116 7.11 33.93 7.75
C ALA A 116 8.23 34.74 8.45
N SER A 117 8.00 36.03 8.72
CA SER A 117 9.03 36.94 9.26
C SER A 117 8.88 37.27 10.75
N LYS A 118 8.16 36.46 11.54
CA LYS A 118 8.01 36.69 12.99
C LYS A 118 8.51 35.52 13.83
#